data_AF-A0A831RE15-F1
#
_entry.id   AF-A0A831RE15-F1
#
_cell.length_a   1.000
_cell.length_b   1.000
_cell.length_c   1.000
_cell.angle_alpha   90.00
_cell.angle_beta   90.00
_cell.angle_gamma   90.00
#
_symmetry.space_group_name_H-M   'P 1'
#
loop_
_entity.id
_entity.type
_entity.pdbx_description
1 polymer ?
#
loop_
_entity_poly.entity_id
_entity_poly.type
_entity_poly.pdbx_seq_one_letter_code
_entity_poly.pdbx_strand_id
1 'polypeptide(L)'
;MGHFLRTNNACSRVGGAAWQSCILIPIHFSVPMPEDAHSKGRKKRMAIQLCTALHKILRTVKRPGDFCTSGRMAVHLPVLEVEGVGRIALPLLETQARQLIDAAEAAPYGRGSETLHDPDYRRTWQIDAGRIRLRGVAWEKDLEAIVRRAAEGLGVEGPVAAQPYKLLIYEPGCFFLPHRDTEKAAGMFATLVVLLPSDFSGGELVVEHQGRQVTLDLHQDDPAEVSYAAFYADCRHEVKPVRAGYRLALIFNLVRPQAKRLPKPPTHEPVIVRLAETLRGWNDDIPAG
;
A
#
# COMPACT_ATOMS: atom_id res chain seq x y z
N MET A 1 56.20 -11.99 -11.12
CA MET A 1 57.62 -12.40 -10.94
C MET A 1 58.47 -11.54 -11.86
N GLY A 2 59.46 -10.75 -11.47
CA GLY A 2 60.00 -10.31 -10.19
C GLY A 2 61.32 -9.58 -10.51
N HIS A 3 61.54 -8.43 -9.85
CA HIS A 3 62.82 -7.75 -9.57
C HIS A 3 63.70 -7.27 -10.76
N PHE A 4 64.52 -6.21 -10.69
CA PHE A 4 64.74 -5.00 -9.87
C PHE A 4 66.07 -4.42 -10.44
N LEU A 5 66.27 -3.10 -10.47
CA LEU A 5 67.49 -2.40 -10.00
C LEU A 5 67.82 -1.09 -10.75
N ARG A 6 67.96 -0.08 -9.89
CA ARG A 6 68.54 1.26 -9.99
C ARG A 6 69.88 1.34 -10.75
N THR A 7 70.22 2.55 -11.20
CA THR A 7 71.38 3.31 -10.66
C THR A 7 71.27 4.81 -10.98
N ASN A 8 71.64 5.63 -9.99
CA ASN A 8 71.94 7.07 -10.08
C ASN A 8 73.37 7.27 -10.62
N ASN A 9 73.65 8.37 -11.33
CA ASN A 9 74.45 9.51 -10.83
C ASN A 9 74.98 10.44 -11.95
N ALA A 10 75.26 11.67 -11.51
CA ALA A 10 76.36 12.56 -11.93
C ALA A 10 76.09 13.68 -12.97
N CYS A 11 75.77 14.84 -12.38
CA CYS A 11 76.23 16.21 -12.64
C CYS A 11 77.49 16.41 -13.51
N SER A 12 77.46 17.40 -14.41
CA SER A 12 78.63 18.23 -14.76
C SER A 12 78.22 19.66 -15.16
N ARG A 13 79.02 20.63 -14.67
CA ARG A 13 78.95 22.10 -14.90
C ARG A 13 79.64 22.49 -16.21
N VAL A 14 79.38 23.71 -16.70
CA VAL A 14 80.33 24.84 -16.95
C VAL A 14 79.60 25.90 -17.81
N GLY A 15 79.35 27.12 -17.30
CA GLY A 15 80.08 28.37 -17.65
C GLY A 15 79.26 29.20 -18.67
N GLY A 16 79.09 30.53 -18.66
CA GLY A 16 79.57 31.66 -17.86
C GLY A 16 78.92 32.97 -18.40
N ALA A 17 79.29 34.09 -17.77
CA ALA A 17 79.14 35.51 -18.21
C ALA A 17 77.77 36.23 -18.10
N ALA A 18 77.63 36.94 -16.97
CA ALA A 18 77.24 38.34 -16.75
C ALA A 18 76.33 39.08 -17.76
N TRP A 19 75.24 39.72 -17.26
CA TRP A 19 74.94 41.17 -17.41
C TRP A 19 73.96 41.65 -16.31
N GLN A 20 74.39 42.71 -15.63
CA GLN A 20 73.69 43.80 -14.92
C GLN A 20 72.16 43.83 -14.66
N SER A 21 71.86 44.05 -13.37
CA SER A 21 70.92 45.00 -12.75
C SER A 21 69.40 44.96 -13.05
N CYS A 22 68.69 44.53 -12.01
CA CYS A 22 67.53 45.16 -11.34
C CYS A 22 66.28 45.51 -12.17
N ILE A 23 65.17 44.80 -11.88
CA ILE A 23 63.90 45.38 -11.45
C ILE A 23 63.20 44.31 -10.57
N LEU A 24 62.88 44.70 -9.33
CA LEU A 24 61.99 43.96 -8.42
C LEU A 24 60.56 44.01 -8.98
N ILE A 25 59.98 42.85 -9.33
CA ILE A 25 58.53 42.69 -9.45
C ILE A 25 58.13 41.61 -8.45
N PRO A 26 57.31 41.91 -7.43
CA PRO A 26 56.81 40.89 -6.53
C PRO A 26 55.83 39.99 -7.28
N ILE A 27 56.10 38.69 -7.25
CA ILE A 27 55.17 37.65 -7.67
C ILE A 27 54.02 37.64 -6.66
N HIS A 28 52.82 38.09 -7.07
CA HIS A 28 51.61 37.90 -6.29
C HIS A 28 51.28 36.41 -6.25
N PHE A 29 51.66 35.72 -5.17
CA PHE A 29 51.02 34.48 -4.78
C PHE A 29 49.62 34.81 -4.26
N SER A 30 48.57 34.55 -5.05
CA SER A 30 47.21 34.45 -4.51
C SER A 30 47.15 33.22 -3.61
N VAL A 31 47.26 33.46 -2.31
CA VAL A 31 46.88 32.49 -1.28
C VAL A 31 45.37 32.24 -1.44
N PRO A 32 44.88 30.98 -1.46
CA PRO A 32 43.45 30.75 -1.38
C PRO A 32 42.96 31.35 -0.07
N MET A 33 42.01 32.29 -0.15
CA MET A 33 41.33 32.83 1.03
C MET A 33 40.87 31.64 1.89
N PRO A 34 41.21 31.60 3.19
CA PRO A 34 40.72 30.55 4.05
C PRO A 34 39.19 30.64 4.05
N GLU A 35 38.51 29.54 3.75
CA GLU A 35 37.07 29.44 4.04
C GLU A 35 36.89 29.81 5.52
N ASP A 36 36.29 30.98 5.76
CA ASP A 36 36.18 31.57 7.09
C ASP A 36 35.65 30.52 8.07
N ALA A 37 36.32 30.35 9.21
CA ALA A 37 35.85 29.49 10.30
C ALA A 37 34.41 29.85 10.73
N HIS A 38 34.01 31.11 10.52
CA HIS A 38 32.65 31.62 10.67
C HIS A 38 31.65 30.98 9.69
N SER A 39 32.02 30.83 8.41
CA SER A 39 31.23 30.16 7.37
C SER A 39 31.03 28.67 7.68
N LYS A 40 32.10 27.96 8.08
CA LYS A 40 32.02 26.56 8.55
C LYS A 40 31.16 26.40 9.80
N GLY A 41 31.28 27.31 10.77
CA GLY A 41 30.47 27.33 11.99
C GLY A 41 28.98 27.56 11.72
N ARG A 42 28.65 28.44 10.77
CA ARG A 42 27.28 28.73 10.35
C ARG A 42 26.64 27.56 9.62
N LYS A 43 27.33 26.97 8.63
CA LYS A 43 26.88 25.76 7.91
C LYS A 43 26.59 24.59 8.87
N LYS A 44 27.49 24.35 9.84
CA LYS A 44 27.31 23.30 10.86
C LYS A 44 26.09 23.55 11.76
N ARG A 45 25.86 24.81 12.16
CA ARG A 45 24.71 25.19 13.01
C ARG A 45 23.37 25.02 12.26
N MET A 46 23.33 25.42 10.99
CA MET A 46 22.15 25.25 10.13
C MET A 46 21.83 23.77 9.89
N ALA A 47 22.84 22.93 9.64
CA ALA A 47 22.65 21.49 9.49
C ALA A 47 22.04 20.84 10.75
N ILE A 48 22.51 21.25 11.95
CA ILE A 48 21.95 20.76 13.23
C ILE A 48 20.49 21.19 13.41
N GLN A 49 20.15 22.43 13.03
CA GLN A 49 18.78 22.94 13.09
C GLN A 49 17.85 22.19 12.13
N LEU A 50 18.29 21.94 10.89
CA LEU A 50 17.55 21.14 9.93
C LEU A 50 17.32 19.72 10.45
N CYS A 51 18.37 19.04 10.91
CA CYS A 51 18.25 17.68 11.47
C CYS A 51 17.26 17.65 12.66
N THR A 52 17.28 18.67 13.52
CA THR A 52 16.37 18.77 14.66
C THR A 52 14.92 19.00 14.21
N ALA A 53 14.70 19.87 13.21
CA ALA A 53 13.39 20.14 12.64
C ALA A 53 12.80 18.91 11.94
N LEU A 54 13.59 18.24 11.10
CA LEU A 54 13.21 16.99 10.43
C LEU A 54 12.90 15.90 11.45
N HIS A 55 13.75 15.72 12.47
CA HIS A 55 13.51 14.75 13.55
C HIS A 55 12.21 15.03 14.30
N LYS A 56 11.91 16.29 14.60
CA LYS A 56 10.66 16.70 15.25
C LYS A 56 9.44 16.37 14.38
N ILE A 57 9.51 16.60 13.07
CA ILE A 57 8.42 16.27 12.14
C ILE A 57 8.26 14.75 12.03
N LEU A 58 9.34 13.99 11.85
CA LEU A 58 9.29 12.54 11.72
C LEU A 58 8.72 11.86 12.99
N ARG A 59 8.99 12.40 14.18
CA ARG A 59 8.39 11.90 15.43
C ARG A 59 6.88 12.08 15.52
N THR A 60 6.28 12.95 14.70
CA THR A 60 4.82 13.10 14.65
C THR A 60 4.15 12.04 13.78
N VAL A 61 4.91 11.30 12.97
CA VAL A 61 4.38 10.24 12.12
C VAL A 61 4.12 8.99 12.97
N LYS A 62 2.85 8.74 13.29
CA LYS A 62 2.41 7.44 13.81
C LYS A 62 2.03 6.54 12.63
N ARG A 63 2.59 5.32 12.56
CA ARG A 63 2.28 4.31 11.53
C ARG A 63 1.72 3.02 12.14
N PRO A 64 0.50 3.01 12.70
CA PRO A 64 -0.07 1.77 13.20
C PRO A 64 -0.56 0.83 12.07
N GLY A 65 -0.75 1.32 10.83
CA GLY A 65 -1.17 0.49 9.68
C GLY A 65 -1.17 1.25 8.36
N ASP A 66 -1.78 0.66 7.31
CA ASP A 66 -1.81 1.18 5.93
C ASP A 66 -3.26 1.30 5.39
N PHE A 67 -3.45 1.87 4.19
CA PHE A 67 -4.78 2.03 3.58
C PHE A 67 -5.41 0.70 3.12
N CYS A 68 -4.60 -0.34 2.97
CA CYS A 68 -4.97 -1.69 2.58
C CYS A 68 -4.05 -2.71 3.25
N THR A 69 -4.57 -3.89 3.56
CA THR A 69 -3.81 -5.03 4.06
C THR A 69 -4.35 -6.32 3.45
N SER A 70 -3.53 -7.37 3.41
CA SER A 70 -3.92 -8.69 2.93
C SER A 70 -3.14 -9.78 3.62
N GLY A 71 -3.66 -11.00 3.59
CA GLY A 71 -2.93 -12.16 4.07
C GLY A 71 -3.62 -13.47 3.71
N ARG A 72 -2.96 -14.57 4.07
CA ARG A 72 -3.49 -15.93 4.00
C ARG A 72 -3.59 -16.53 5.40
N MET A 73 -4.54 -17.42 5.58
CA MET A 73 -4.72 -18.13 6.84
C MET A 73 -5.35 -19.49 6.61
N ALA A 74 -4.76 -20.53 7.18
CA ALA A 74 -5.43 -21.81 7.35
C ALA A 74 -6.66 -21.64 8.26
N VAL A 75 -7.80 -22.14 7.81
CA VAL A 75 -9.09 -21.98 8.50
C VAL A 75 -9.89 -23.27 8.50
N HIS A 76 -10.77 -23.40 9.48
CA HIS A 76 -11.85 -24.35 9.42
C HIS A 76 -12.93 -23.74 8.52
N LEU A 77 -13.04 -24.27 7.31
CA LEU A 77 -13.97 -23.76 6.32
C LEU A 77 -15.40 -23.74 6.86
N PRO A 78 -16.18 -22.67 6.58
CA PRO A 78 -17.55 -22.62 6.99
C PRO A 78 -18.37 -23.65 6.20
N VAL A 79 -19.42 -24.16 6.82
CA VAL A 79 -20.55 -24.72 6.10
C VAL A 79 -21.33 -23.55 5.50
N LEU A 80 -21.12 -23.31 4.21
CA LEU A 80 -21.85 -22.33 3.42
C LEU A 80 -23.14 -22.95 2.86
N GLU A 81 -24.28 -22.41 3.26
CA GLU A 81 -25.59 -22.73 2.69
C GLU A 81 -26.14 -21.49 1.98
N VAL A 82 -26.69 -21.68 0.78
CA VAL A 82 -27.30 -20.61 -0.03
C VAL A 82 -28.75 -20.96 -0.31
N GLU A 83 -29.65 -20.02 -0.05
CA GLU A 83 -31.08 -20.18 -0.33
C GLU A 83 -31.33 -20.41 -1.83
N GLY A 84 -32.04 -21.51 -2.14
CA GLY A 84 -32.33 -21.94 -3.52
C GLY A 84 -31.28 -22.92 -4.10
N VAL A 85 -30.09 -23.02 -3.51
CA VAL A 85 -29.02 -23.93 -3.99
C VAL A 85 -28.72 -25.04 -2.98
N GLY A 86 -28.76 -24.72 -1.68
CA GLY A 86 -28.40 -25.64 -0.60
C GLY A 86 -26.93 -25.49 -0.16
N ARG A 87 -26.32 -26.60 0.27
CA ARG A 87 -24.94 -26.62 0.79
C ARG A 87 -23.92 -26.52 -0.35
N ILE A 88 -22.94 -25.65 -0.18
CA ILE A 88 -21.85 -25.43 -1.13
C ILE A 88 -20.60 -26.18 -0.64
N ALA A 89 -20.05 -27.03 -1.49
CA ALA A 89 -18.77 -27.69 -1.24
C ALA A 89 -17.62 -26.71 -1.49
N LEU A 90 -16.58 -26.83 -0.67
CA LEU A 90 -15.34 -26.09 -0.79
C LEU A 90 -14.17 -27.09 -0.89
N PRO A 91 -13.25 -26.95 -1.85
CA PRO A 91 -13.20 -25.93 -2.90
C PRO A 91 -14.40 -25.93 -3.84
N LEU A 92 -14.78 -24.73 -4.31
CA LEU A 92 -15.96 -24.55 -5.15
C LEU A 92 -15.82 -25.33 -6.45
N LEU A 93 -16.78 -26.22 -6.70
CA LEU A 93 -16.89 -26.96 -7.96
C LEU A 93 -17.60 -26.12 -9.02
N GLU A 94 -17.20 -26.28 -10.28
CA GLU A 94 -17.83 -25.58 -11.42
C GLU A 94 -19.36 -25.79 -11.48
N THR A 95 -19.84 -27.01 -11.21
CA THR A 95 -21.28 -27.30 -11.21
C THR A 95 -22.03 -26.46 -10.18
N GLN A 96 -21.47 -26.30 -8.97
CA GLN A 96 -22.05 -25.47 -7.93
C GLN A 96 -21.85 -23.97 -8.20
N ALA A 97 -20.76 -23.57 -8.85
CA ALA A 97 -20.56 -22.20 -9.29
C ALA A 97 -21.68 -21.76 -10.25
N ARG A 98 -22.04 -22.61 -11.22
CA ARG A 98 -23.17 -22.36 -12.14
C ARG A 98 -24.50 -22.28 -11.41
N GLN A 99 -24.77 -23.19 -10.47
CA GLN A 99 -25.98 -23.12 -9.63
C GLN A 99 -26.06 -21.83 -8.80
N LEU A 100 -24.93 -21.37 -8.27
CA LEU A 100 -24.86 -20.09 -7.55
C LEU A 100 -25.15 -18.92 -8.49
N ILE A 101 -24.62 -18.94 -9.71
CA ILE A 101 -24.87 -17.91 -10.73
C ILE A 101 -26.36 -17.88 -11.10
N ASP A 102 -26.98 -19.04 -11.34
CA ASP A 102 -28.41 -19.15 -11.67
C ASP A 102 -29.32 -18.63 -10.54
N ALA A 103 -28.88 -18.74 -9.28
CA ALA A 103 -29.60 -18.24 -8.12
C ALA A 103 -29.23 -16.78 -7.73
N ALA A 104 -28.20 -16.22 -8.36
CA ALA A 104 -27.69 -14.89 -8.09
C ALA A 104 -28.37 -13.84 -8.97
N GLU A 105 -28.17 -12.58 -8.60
CA GLU A 105 -28.53 -11.44 -9.43
C GLU A 105 -27.26 -10.81 -10.01
N ALA A 106 -27.39 -10.20 -11.20
CA ALA A 106 -26.33 -9.39 -11.75
C ALA A 106 -26.07 -8.21 -10.80
N ALA A 107 -24.84 -8.08 -10.33
CA ALA A 107 -24.54 -7.14 -9.28
C ALA A 107 -24.64 -5.69 -9.80
N PRO A 108 -25.47 -4.83 -9.20
CA PRO A 108 -25.65 -3.47 -9.69
C PRO A 108 -24.42 -2.60 -9.41
N TYR A 109 -24.34 -1.46 -10.08
CA TYR A 109 -23.45 -0.37 -9.68
C TYR A 109 -24.26 0.93 -9.55
N GLY A 110 -23.84 1.78 -8.62
CA GLY A 110 -24.53 3.03 -8.33
C GLY A 110 -23.85 4.22 -9.01
N ARG A 111 -24.64 5.07 -9.68
CA ARG A 111 -24.20 6.42 -10.08
C ARG A 111 -25.06 7.45 -9.34
N GLY A 112 -24.66 7.79 -8.12
CA GLY A 112 -25.48 8.63 -7.23
C GLY A 112 -26.63 7.83 -6.59
N SER A 113 -27.88 8.27 -6.78
CA SER A 113 -29.08 7.63 -6.26
C SER A 113 -29.67 6.54 -7.15
N GLU A 114 -29.12 6.34 -8.36
CA GLU A 114 -29.63 5.36 -9.32
C GLU A 114 -28.85 4.04 -9.25
N THR A 115 -29.58 2.93 -9.14
CA THR A 115 -29.08 1.57 -9.29
C THR A 115 -29.12 1.21 -10.77
N LEU A 116 -27.94 1.09 -11.40
CA LEU A 116 -27.80 0.77 -12.82
C LEU A 116 -27.15 -0.60 -13.00
N HIS A 117 -27.51 -1.28 -14.09
CA HIS A 117 -26.87 -2.51 -14.55
C HIS A 117 -26.20 -2.22 -15.89
N ASP A 118 -24.87 -2.06 -15.87
CA ASP A 118 -24.06 -1.82 -17.06
C ASP A 118 -22.96 -2.88 -17.07
N PRO A 119 -23.10 -3.88 -17.94
CA PRO A 119 -22.13 -4.96 -18.04
C PRO A 119 -20.77 -4.47 -18.55
N ASP A 120 -20.64 -3.26 -19.09
CA ASP A 120 -19.33 -2.69 -19.45
C ASP A 120 -18.62 -2.09 -18.22
N TYR A 121 -19.36 -1.80 -17.14
CA TYR A 121 -18.83 -1.27 -15.90
C TYR A 121 -18.59 -2.34 -14.83
N ARG A 122 -19.52 -3.31 -14.72
CA ARG A 122 -19.43 -4.39 -13.74
C ARG A 122 -20.04 -5.66 -14.28
N ARG A 123 -19.25 -6.73 -14.28
CA ARG A 123 -19.70 -8.09 -14.56
C ARG A 123 -19.40 -8.94 -13.34
N THR A 124 -20.39 -9.15 -12.50
CA THR A 124 -20.26 -9.97 -11.29
C THR A 124 -21.65 -10.46 -10.89
N TRP A 125 -21.72 -11.66 -10.34
CA TRP A 125 -22.93 -12.20 -9.74
C TRP A 125 -22.89 -12.00 -8.23
N GLN A 126 -24.00 -11.56 -7.64
CA GLN A 126 -24.10 -11.38 -6.18
C GLN A 126 -25.28 -12.12 -5.57
N ILE A 127 -25.08 -12.57 -4.34
CA ILE A 127 -26.13 -13.10 -3.47
C ILE A 127 -26.06 -12.32 -2.16
N ASP A 128 -27.18 -11.72 -1.77
CA ASP A 128 -27.30 -10.94 -0.54
C ASP A 128 -27.01 -11.78 0.71
N ALA A 129 -26.42 -11.17 1.74
CA ALA A 129 -26.10 -11.85 2.99
C ALA A 129 -27.33 -12.48 3.68
N GLY A 130 -28.54 -11.93 3.50
CA GLY A 130 -29.77 -12.51 4.04
C GLY A 130 -30.12 -13.87 3.43
N ARG A 131 -29.58 -14.19 2.26
CA ARG A 131 -29.80 -15.46 1.54
C ARG A 131 -28.69 -16.49 1.76
N ILE A 132 -27.66 -16.16 2.55
CA ILE A 132 -26.57 -17.09 2.88
C ILE A 132 -26.57 -17.40 4.38
N ARG A 133 -26.15 -18.61 4.72
CA ARG A 133 -25.90 -19.02 6.10
C ARG A 133 -24.49 -19.56 6.18
N LEU A 134 -23.67 -18.94 7.01
CA LEU A 134 -22.34 -19.40 7.37
C LEU A 134 -22.44 -20.07 8.72
N ARG A 135 -22.16 -21.37 8.79
CA ARG A 135 -22.13 -22.14 10.03
C ARG A 135 -20.75 -22.78 10.21
N GLY A 136 -20.46 -23.21 11.43
CA GLY A 136 -19.23 -23.95 11.73
C GLY A 136 -18.69 -23.51 13.09
N VAL A 137 -18.44 -24.46 13.98
CA VAL A 137 -18.08 -24.18 15.38
C VAL A 137 -16.80 -23.35 15.49
N ALA A 138 -15.84 -23.55 14.58
CA ALA A 138 -14.58 -22.82 14.55
C ALA A 138 -14.57 -21.61 13.60
N TRP A 139 -15.52 -21.52 12.66
CA TRP A 139 -15.53 -20.47 11.64
C TRP A 139 -15.63 -19.07 12.24
N GLU A 140 -16.46 -18.88 13.28
CA GLU A 140 -16.60 -17.58 13.94
C GLU A 140 -15.26 -17.13 14.54
N LYS A 141 -14.54 -18.04 15.21
CA LYS A 141 -13.22 -17.77 15.77
C LYS A 141 -12.17 -17.48 14.70
N ASP A 142 -12.22 -18.20 13.58
CA ASP A 142 -11.31 -17.96 12.45
C ASP A 142 -11.61 -16.61 11.78
N LEU A 143 -12.87 -16.26 11.59
CA LEU A 143 -13.27 -14.94 11.10
C LEU A 143 -12.83 -13.82 12.06
N GLU A 144 -13.00 -13.98 13.37
CA GLU A 144 -12.49 -13.04 14.37
C GLU A 144 -10.97 -12.85 14.27
N ALA A 145 -10.21 -13.93 14.01
CA ALA A 145 -8.78 -13.85 13.81
C ALA A 145 -8.42 -13.10 12.51
N ILE A 146 -9.16 -13.30 11.41
CA ILE A 146 -9.01 -12.53 10.17
C ILE A 146 -9.31 -11.05 10.43
N VAL A 147 -10.42 -10.74 11.10
CA VAL A 147 -10.82 -9.36 11.43
C VAL A 147 -9.78 -8.67 12.30
N ARG A 148 -9.20 -9.37 13.28
CA ARG A 148 -8.12 -8.83 14.11
C ARG A 148 -6.90 -8.48 13.26
N ARG A 149 -6.42 -9.39 12.41
CA ARG A 149 -5.26 -9.14 11.52
C ARG A 149 -5.54 -8.01 10.52
N ALA A 150 -6.77 -7.94 10.01
CA ALA A 150 -7.22 -6.87 9.14
C ALA A 150 -7.21 -5.52 9.86
N ALA A 151 -7.79 -5.45 11.07
CA ALA A 151 -7.79 -4.23 11.89
C ALA A 151 -6.38 -3.77 12.25
N GLU A 152 -5.50 -4.70 12.64
CA GLU A 152 -4.07 -4.44 12.89
C GLU A 152 -3.38 -3.88 11.64
N GLY A 153 -3.54 -4.52 10.48
CA GLY A 153 -2.95 -4.06 9.22
C GLY A 153 -3.45 -2.70 8.76
N LEU A 154 -4.72 -2.36 9.07
CA LEU A 154 -5.29 -1.03 8.82
C LEU A 154 -4.92 0.00 9.89
N GLY A 155 -4.30 -0.42 11.01
CA GLY A 155 -3.92 0.47 12.10
C GLY A 155 -5.10 0.94 12.95
N VAL A 156 -6.14 0.11 13.05
CA VAL A 156 -7.36 0.39 13.79
C VAL A 156 -7.29 -0.24 15.18
N GLU A 157 -7.31 0.62 16.19
CA GLU A 157 -7.35 0.20 17.59
C GLU A 157 -8.79 -0.01 18.10
N GLY A 158 -8.95 -0.98 18.98
CA GLY A 158 -10.21 -1.31 19.66
C GLY A 158 -11.12 -2.27 18.90
N PRO A 159 -12.34 -2.52 19.40
CA PRO A 159 -13.24 -3.53 18.84
C PRO A 159 -13.66 -3.19 17.40
N VAL A 160 -13.60 -4.19 16.54
CA VAL A 160 -14.07 -4.19 15.15
C VAL A 160 -14.94 -5.42 14.95
N ALA A 161 -16.10 -5.26 14.33
CA ALA A 161 -16.98 -6.37 13.95
C ALA A 161 -17.05 -6.47 12.42
N ALA A 162 -17.17 -7.71 11.91
CA ALA A 162 -17.47 -7.98 10.52
C ALA A 162 -18.96 -8.26 10.36
N GLN A 163 -19.66 -7.44 9.59
CA GLN A 163 -21.05 -7.67 9.21
C GLN A 163 -21.09 -8.28 7.80
N PRO A 164 -21.62 -9.50 7.62
CA PRO A 164 -21.79 -10.10 6.30
C PRO A 164 -22.60 -9.16 5.40
N TYR A 165 -22.13 -8.95 4.17
CA TYR A 165 -22.82 -8.09 3.20
C TYR A 165 -23.30 -8.88 1.99
N LYS A 166 -22.41 -9.60 1.31
CA LYS A 166 -22.78 -10.39 0.12
C LYS A 166 -21.76 -11.46 -0.19
N LEU A 167 -22.22 -12.49 -0.89
CA LEU A 167 -21.39 -13.44 -1.60
C LEU A 167 -21.26 -13.01 -3.06
N LEU A 168 -20.04 -12.95 -3.58
CA LEU A 168 -19.76 -12.60 -4.97
C LEU A 168 -19.17 -13.80 -5.72
N ILE A 169 -19.65 -14.02 -6.93
CA ILE A 169 -19.15 -15.02 -7.86
C ILE A 169 -18.67 -14.30 -9.12
N TYR A 170 -17.41 -14.56 -9.49
CA TYR A 170 -16.82 -14.08 -10.74
C TYR A 170 -16.48 -15.30 -11.60
N GLU A 171 -17.14 -15.43 -12.74
CA GLU A 171 -16.80 -16.38 -13.80
C GLU A 171 -15.79 -15.75 -14.78
N PRO A 172 -15.26 -16.50 -15.76
CA PRO A 172 -14.33 -15.94 -16.74
C PRO A 172 -14.91 -14.71 -17.47
N GLY A 173 -14.13 -13.64 -17.51
CA GLY A 173 -14.53 -12.34 -18.06
C GLY A 173 -15.26 -11.43 -17.07
N CYS A 174 -15.63 -11.89 -15.87
CA CYS A 174 -16.14 -11.03 -14.82
C CYS A 174 -15.05 -10.08 -14.28
N PHE A 175 -15.43 -8.84 -14.02
CA PHE A 175 -14.58 -7.78 -13.49
C PHE A 175 -15.43 -6.75 -12.74
N PHE A 176 -14.76 -5.84 -12.04
CA PHE A 176 -15.40 -4.64 -11.50
C PHE A 176 -14.48 -3.44 -11.68
N LEU A 177 -14.92 -2.46 -12.47
CA LEU A 177 -14.14 -1.25 -12.73
C LEU A 177 -13.87 -0.43 -11.46
N PRO A 178 -12.86 0.47 -11.53
CA PRO A 178 -12.48 1.29 -10.38
C PRO A 178 -13.63 2.11 -9.79
N HIS A 179 -13.92 1.88 -8.52
CA HIS A 179 -14.98 2.56 -7.77
C HIS A 179 -14.59 2.75 -6.31
N ARG A 180 -15.41 3.47 -5.55
CA ARG A 180 -15.30 3.55 -4.08
C ARG A 180 -16.53 2.91 -3.47
N ASP A 181 -16.34 2.28 -2.32
CA ASP A 181 -17.48 1.82 -1.55
C ASP A 181 -18.19 3.03 -0.94
N THR A 182 -19.52 2.99 -0.96
CA THR A 182 -20.30 3.88 -0.10
C THR A 182 -20.51 3.19 1.23
N GLU A 183 -20.73 3.96 2.30
CA GLU A 183 -21.16 3.39 3.58
C GLU A 183 -22.41 2.53 3.37
N LYS A 184 -22.37 1.27 3.81
CA LYS A 184 -23.47 0.29 3.67
C LYS A 184 -24.13 -0.05 5.01
N ALA A 185 -23.47 0.28 6.11
CA ALA A 185 -23.94 0.05 7.46
C ALA A 185 -23.43 1.15 8.38
N ALA A 186 -24.23 1.51 9.39
CA ALA A 186 -23.86 2.53 10.35
C ALA A 186 -22.53 2.17 11.02
N GLY A 187 -21.55 3.07 10.86
CA GLY A 187 -20.23 2.90 11.46
C GLY A 187 -19.28 1.99 10.67
N MET A 188 -19.59 1.70 9.42
CA MET A 188 -18.67 1.05 8.48
C MET A 188 -17.51 1.98 8.14
N PHE A 189 -16.29 1.48 8.24
CA PHE A 189 -15.09 2.24 7.89
C PHE A 189 -14.21 1.55 6.84
N ALA A 190 -14.40 0.24 6.63
CA ALA A 190 -13.62 -0.56 5.71
C ALA A 190 -14.42 -1.73 5.16
N THR A 191 -13.93 -2.29 4.07
CA THR A 191 -14.43 -3.53 3.46
C THR A 191 -13.41 -4.64 3.74
N LEU A 192 -13.91 -5.82 4.13
CA LEU A 192 -13.13 -7.06 4.22
C LEU A 192 -13.63 -8.02 3.13
N VAL A 193 -12.70 -8.47 2.30
CA VAL A 193 -12.90 -9.49 1.27
C VAL A 193 -12.22 -10.77 1.74
N VAL A 194 -12.96 -11.87 1.81
CA VAL A 194 -12.42 -13.21 2.11
C VAL A 194 -12.70 -14.12 0.93
N LEU A 195 -11.66 -14.63 0.28
CA LEU A 195 -11.79 -15.57 -0.83
C LEU A 195 -11.86 -16.98 -0.27
N LEU A 196 -12.96 -17.66 -0.58
CA LEU A 196 -13.14 -19.06 -0.22
C LEU A 196 -12.36 -19.95 -1.22
N PRO A 197 -11.96 -21.16 -0.81
CA PRO A 197 -11.31 -22.14 -1.70
C PRO A 197 -12.08 -22.33 -3.00
N SER A 198 -11.41 -22.05 -4.11
CA SER A 198 -11.94 -22.21 -5.48
C SER A 198 -10.78 -22.11 -6.47
N ASP A 199 -10.84 -22.86 -7.56
CA ASP A 199 -9.86 -22.77 -8.63
C ASP A 199 -10.19 -21.57 -9.53
N PHE A 200 -9.26 -20.62 -9.66
CA PHE A 200 -9.40 -19.49 -10.58
C PHE A 200 -8.04 -18.87 -10.96
N SER A 201 -8.01 -18.03 -11.98
CA SER A 201 -6.83 -17.19 -12.28
C SER A 201 -7.25 -15.80 -12.76
N GLY A 202 -6.38 -14.80 -12.60
CA GLY A 202 -6.77 -13.40 -12.74
C GLY A 202 -7.62 -12.96 -11.53
N GLY A 203 -8.46 -11.94 -11.70
CA GLY A 203 -9.29 -11.47 -10.59
C GLY A 203 -8.52 -10.71 -9.51
N GLU A 204 -7.35 -10.17 -9.85
CA GLU A 204 -6.51 -9.40 -8.93
C GLU A 204 -7.29 -8.19 -8.39
N LEU A 205 -7.22 -7.98 -7.08
CA LEU A 205 -7.81 -6.82 -6.43
C LEU A 205 -6.79 -5.68 -6.45
N VAL A 206 -7.16 -4.57 -7.07
CA VAL A 206 -6.33 -3.35 -7.06
C VAL A 206 -6.97 -2.35 -6.12
N VAL A 207 -6.18 -1.82 -5.18
CA VAL A 207 -6.60 -0.79 -4.23
C VAL A 207 -5.70 0.43 -4.37
N GLU A 208 -6.32 1.60 -4.48
CA GLU A 208 -5.70 2.89 -4.72
C GLU A 208 -6.13 3.91 -3.65
N HIS A 209 -5.15 4.59 -3.07
CA HIS A 209 -5.38 5.69 -2.13
C HIS A 209 -4.26 6.74 -2.24
N GLN A 210 -4.63 8.01 -2.45
CA GLN A 210 -3.70 9.15 -2.54
C GLN A 210 -2.49 8.91 -3.48
N GLY A 211 -2.76 8.40 -4.69
CA GLY A 211 -1.72 8.14 -5.70
C GLY A 211 -0.84 6.91 -5.41
N ARG A 212 -1.06 6.20 -4.30
CA ARG A 212 -0.48 4.87 -4.06
C ARG A 212 -1.45 3.81 -4.58
N GLN A 213 -0.92 2.80 -5.24
CA GLN A 213 -1.68 1.66 -5.75
C GLN A 213 -1.02 0.35 -5.32
N VAL A 214 -1.82 -0.61 -4.88
CA VAL A 214 -1.40 -1.98 -4.57
C VAL A 214 -2.25 -2.93 -5.38
N THR A 215 -1.61 -3.92 -6.01
CA THR A 215 -2.28 -5.02 -6.72
C THR A 215 -2.09 -6.30 -5.93
N LEU A 216 -3.20 -6.94 -5.56
CA LEU A 216 -3.24 -8.12 -4.70
C LEU A 216 -3.72 -9.32 -5.52
N ASP A 217 -2.83 -10.28 -5.72
CA ASP A 217 -3.21 -11.63 -6.12
C ASP A 217 -3.59 -12.42 -4.86
N LEU A 218 -4.87 -12.77 -4.78
CA LEU A 218 -5.46 -13.46 -3.64
C LEU A 218 -5.74 -14.93 -3.95
N HIS A 219 -5.24 -15.47 -5.06
CA HIS A 219 -5.30 -16.91 -5.33
C HIS A 219 -4.61 -17.70 -4.21
N GLN A 220 -5.10 -18.91 -3.97
CA GLN A 220 -4.58 -19.84 -2.98
C GLN A 220 -4.53 -21.24 -3.58
N ASP A 221 -3.42 -21.95 -3.36
CA ASP A 221 -3.23 -23.32 -3.86
C ASP A 221 -3.70 -24.37 -2.84
N ASP A 222 -3.68 -24.04 -1.54
CA ASP A 222 -4.10 -24.94 -0.47
C ASP A 222 -5.60 -24.78 -0.18
N PRO A 223 -6.42 -25.84 -0.34
CA PRO A 223 -7.85 -25.77 -0.06
C PRO A 223 -8.20 -25.55 1.41
N ALA A 224 -7.25 -25.72 2.35
CA ALA A 224 -7.44 -25.42 3.77
C ALA A 224 -7.19 -23.94 4.11
N GLU A 225 -6.73 -23.13 3.16
CA GLU A 225 -6.47 -21.71 3.35
C GLU A 225 -7.57 -20.81 2.75
N VAL A 226 -7.73 -19.64 3.36
CA VAL A 226 -8.40 -18.49 2.74
C VAL A 226 -7.42 -17.36 2.58
N SER A 227 -7.53 -16.65 1.45
CA SER A 227 -6.92 -15.34 1.28
C SER A 227 -7.90 -14.27 1.71
N TYR A 228 -7.42 -13.20 2.33
CA TYR A 228 -8.23 -12.03 2.66
C TYR A 228 -7.53 -10.74 2.29
N ALA A 229 -8.32 -9.71 2.04
CA ALA A 229 -7.86 -8.33 1.92
C ALA A 229 -8.84 -7.40 2.65
N ALA A 230 -8.33 -6.37 3.29
CA ALA A 230 -9.13 -5.32 3.89
C ALA A 230 -8.60 -3.95 3.49
N PHE A 231 -9.50 -3.01 3.19
CA PHE A 231 -9.16 -1.66 2.79
C PHE A 231 -10.23 -0.68 3.26
N TYR A 232 -9.83 0.57 3.50
CA TYR A 232 -10.76 1.61 3.93
C TYR A 232 -11.81 1.91 2.86
N ALA A 233 -13.04 2.23 3.27
CA ALA A 233 -14.16 2.44 2.35
C ALA A 233 -13.95 3.60 1.36
N ASP A 234 -13.11 4.57 1.71
CA ASP A 234 -12.74 5.71 0.85
C ASP A 234 -11.64 5.39 -0.18
N CYS A 235 -11.04 4.19 -0.11
CA CYS A 235 -10.10 3.72 -1.12
C CYS A 235 -10.82 3.41 -2.42
N ARG A 236 -10.22 3.82 -3.53
CA ARG A 236 -10.68 3.43 -4.86
C ARG A 236 -10.18 2.02 -5.12
N HIS A 237 -11.01 1.14 -5.64
CA HIS A 237 -10.61 -0.24 -5.90
C HIS A 237 -11.31 -0.83 -7.13
N GLU A 238 -10.68 -1.83 -7.73
CA GLU A 238 -11.19 -2.59 -8.87
C GLU A 238 -10.84 -4.07 -8.73
N VAL A 239 -11.57 -4.92 -9.44
CA VAL A 239 -11.24 -6.33 -9.62
C VAL A 239 -10.93 -6.54 -11.09
N LYS A 240 -9.72 -6.99 -11.41
CA LYS A 240 -9.30 -7.30 -12.77
C LYS A 240 -10.08 -8.50 -13.32
N PRO A 241 -10.14 -8.68 -14.66
CA PRO A 241 -10.87 -9.79 -15.24
C PRO A 241 -10.40 -11.15 -14.71
N VAL A 242 -11.35 -12.00 -14.31
CA VAL A 242 -11.08 -13.43 -14.10
C VAL A 242 -10.82 -14.08 -15.45
N ARG A 243 -9.72 -14.81 -15.56
CA ARG A 243 -9.26 -15.45 -16.81
C ARG A 243 -9.74 -16.89 -16.94
N ALA A 244 -9.75 -17.63 -15.83
CA ALA A 244 -10.22 -19.01 -15.79
C ALA A 244 -10.83 -19.32 -14.41
N GLY A 245 -11.68 -20.35 -14.36
CA GLY A 245 -12.31 -20.82 -13.13
C GLY A 245 -13.34 -19.85 -12.54
N TYR A 246 -13.63 -19.99 -11.24
CA TYR A 246 -14.66 -19.21 -10.55
C TYR A 246 -14.13 -18.67 -9.23
N ARG A 247 -14.02 -17.35 -9.12
CA ARG A 247 -13.57 -16.70 -7.90
C ARG A 247 -14.75 -16.46 -6.96
N LEU A 248 -14.75 -17.13 -5.80
CA LEU A 248 -15.80 -17.02 -4.77
C LEU A 248 -15.34 -16.14 -3.61
N ALA A 249 -16.05 -15.03 -3.36
CA ALA A 249 -15.66 -14.07 -2.32
C ALA A 249 -16.81 -13.71 -1.37
N LEU A 250 -16.57 -13.85 -0.07
CA LEU A 250 -17.40 -13.27 0.98
C LEU A 250 -16.98 -11.82 1.23
N ILE A 251 -17.95 -10.92 1.23
CA ILE A 251 -17.74 -9.50 1.50
C ILE A 251 -18.37 -9.15 2.85
N PHE A 252 -17.58 -8.51 3.70
CA PHE A 252 -18.01 -8.02 5.00
C PHE A 252 -17.78 -6.52 5.11
N ASN A 253 -18.72 -5.82 5.74
CA ASN A 253 -18.51 -4.46 6.22
C ASN A 253 -17.77 -4.53 7.56
N LEU A 254 -16.60 -3.92 7.66
CA LEU A 254 -15.93 -3.73 8.94
C LEU A 254 -16.50 -2.50 9.63
N VAL A 255 -17.12 -2.72 10.79
CA VAL A 255 -17.86 -1.70 11.53
C VAL A 255 -17.30 -1.46 12.91
N ARG A 256 -17.49 -0.24 13.41
CA ARG A 256 -17.23 0.15 14.82
C ARG A 256 -18.50 0.75 15.41
N PRO A 257 -19.42 -0.07 15.96
CA PRO A 257 -20.76 0.37 16.35
C PRO A 257 -20.78 1.47 17.43
N GLN A 258 -19.72 1.56 18.23
CA GLN A 258 -19.64 2.46 19.40
C GLN A 258 -18.59 3.58 19.22
N ALA A 259 -17.99 3.71 18.03
CA ALA A 259 -16.94 4.70 17.81
C ALA A 259 -17.53 6.10 17.54
N LYS A 260 -17.12 7.09 18.34
CA LYS A 260 -17.48 8.51 18.12
C LYS A 260 -16.93 9.07 16.80
N ARG A 261 -15.84 8.49 16.29
CA ARG A 261 -15.20 8.86 15.03
C ARG A 261 -14.72 7.61 14.33
N LEU A 262 -15.05 7.48 13.05
CA LEU A 262 -14.61 6.36 12.25
C LEU A 262 -13.13 6.48 11.89
N PRO A 263 -12.39 5.36 11.88
CA PRO A 263 -11.05 5.30 11.33
C PRO A 263 -11.03 5.84 9.89
N LYS A 264 -9.93 6.51 9.55
CA LYS A 264 -9.65 6.99 8.19
C LYS A 264 -8.28 6.46 7.78
N PRO A 265 -8.05 6.21 6.49
CA PRO A 265 -6.74 5.80 6.02
C PRO A 265 -5.68 6.82 6.43
N PRO A 266 -4.46 6.36 6.73
CA PRO A 266 -3.38 7.25 7.12
C PRO A 266 -3.03 8.19 5.96
N THR A 267 -3.01 9.49 6.24
CA THR A 267 -2.61 10.51 5.27
C THR A 267 -1.23 11.05 5.65
N HIS A 268 -0.31 11.06 4.69
CA HIS A 268 1.04 11.60 4.91
C HIS A 268 1.18 13.03 4.38
N GLU A 269 0.19 13.54 3.67
CA GLU A 269 0.24 14.83 2.99
C GLU A 269 0.60 16.01 3.91
N PRO A 270 0.03 16.18 5.11
CA PRO A 270 0.43 17.28 6.01
C PRO A 270 1.89 17.17 6.46
N VAL A 271 2.40 15.95 6.64
CA VAL A 271 3.78 15.68 7.01
C VAL A 271 4.70 15.96 5.83
N ILE A 272 4.33 15.51 4.63
CA ILE A 272 5.09 15.73 3.39
C ILE A 272 5.17 17.23 3.08
N VAL A 273 4.05 17.96 3.16
CA VAL A 273 4.02 19.42 2.97
C VAL A 273 4.97 20.10 3.95
N ARG A 274 4.88 19.77 5.25
CA ARG A 274 5.73 20.37 6.28
C ARG A 274 7.21 20.00 6.14
N LEU A 275 7.52 18.77 5.71
CA LEU A 275 8.88 18.36 5.36
C LEU A 275 9.38 19.16 4.15
N ALA A 276 8.57 19.29 3.11
CA ALA A 276 8.92 20.03 1.89
C ALA A 276 9.10 21.53 2.15
N GLU A 277 8.30 22.14 3.02
CA GLU A 277 8.48 23.52 3.48
C GLU A 277 9.77 23.69 4.26
N THR A 278 10.07 22.76 5.18
CA THR A 278 11.31 22.79 5.97
C THR A 278 12.55 22.66 5.09
N LEU A 279 12.49 21.80 4.06
CA LEU A 279 13.58 21.62 3.10
C LEU A 279 13.72 22.82 2.15
N ARG A 280 12.61 23.41 1.70
CA ARG A 280 12.63 24.62 0.85
C ARG A 280 13.21 25.83 1.60
N GLY A 281 12.76 26.08 2.83
CA GLY A 281 13.31 27.15 3.66
C GLY A 281 14.82 27.00 3.90
N TRP A 282 15.32 25.76 4.02
CA TRP A 282 16.76 25.53 4.10
C TRP A 282 17.50 25.85 2.79
N ASN A 283 16.91 25.53 1.63
CA ASN A 283 17.52 25.79 0.33
C ASN A 283 17.60 27.30 0.02
N ASP A 284 16.60 28.07 0.43
CA ASP A 284 16.55 29.53 0.23
C ASP A 284 17.56 30.28 1.14
N ASP A 285 17.96 29.65 2.25
CA ASP A 285 18.97 30.19 3.18
C ASP A 285 20.43 29.88 2.75
N ILE A 286 20.64 29.16 1.64
CA ILE A 286 21.96 28.93 1.04
C ILE A 286 22.22 30.05 0.02
N PRO A 287 23.20 30.94 0.25
CA PRO A 287 23.52 31.97 -0.73
C PRO A 287 23.89 31.30 -2.06
N ALA A 288 23.35 31.79 -3.18
CA ALA A 288 23.84 31.43 -4.50
C ALA A 288 25.35 31.75 -4.53
N GLY A 289 26.16 30.70 -4.67
CA GLY A 289 27.62 30.80 -4.74
C GLY A 289 28.09 31.53 -5.99
#